data_AF-A0A958B5N7-F1
#
_entry.id   AF-A0A958B5N7-F1
#
_cell.length_a   1.000
_cell.length_b   1.000
_cell.length_c   1.000
_cell.angle_alpha   90.00
_cell.angle_beta   90.00
_cell.angle_gamma   90.00
#
_symmetry.space_group_name_H-M   'P 1'
#
loop_
_entity.id
_entity.type
_entity.pdbx_description
1 polymer ?
#
loop_
_entity_poly.entity_id
_entity_poly.type
_entity_poly.pdbx_seq_one_letter_code
_entity_poly.pdbx_strand_id
1 'polypeptide(L)' 'MAKESWIVKANKPAKYQTRQVNRCKLCGRSRAYIRKFGTCRIC' A
#
# COMPACT_ATOMS: atom_id res chain seq x y z
N MET A 1 -10.00 -6.03 -5.57
CA MET A 1 -8.59 -6.05 -6.00
C MET A 1 -8.04 -4.63 -5.95
N ALA A 2 -6.72 -4.43 -5.85
CA ALA A 2 -6.15 -3.09 -5.79
C ALA A 2 -6.26 -2.40 -7.16
N LYS A 3 -6.92 -1.24 -7.23
CA LYS A 3 -6.97 -0.44 -8.45
C LYS A 3 -5.58 0.16 -8.71
N GLU A 4 -5.06 0.02 -9.92
CA GLU A 4 -3.72 0.48 -10.30
C GLU A 4 -3.51 1.97 -10.00
N SER A 5 -4.52 2.80 -10.29
CA SER A 5 -4.47 4.24 -9.99
C SER A 5 -4.18 4.54 -8.51
N TRP A 6 -4.67 3.69 -7.60
CA TRP A 6 -4.42 3.83 -6.16
C TRP A 6 -3.04 3.34 -5.73
N ILE A 7 -2.47 2.35 -6.42
CA ILE A 7 -1.10 1.89 -6.19
C ILE A 7 -0.12 2.98 -6.61
N VAL A 8 -0.30 3.52 -7.82
CA VAL A 8 0.52 4.62 -8.35
C VAL A 8 0.43 5.84 -7.43
N LYS A 9 -0.76 6.21 -6.95
CA LYS A 9 -0.94 7.30 -5.99
C LYS A 9 -0.20 7.07 -4.66
N ALA A 10 -0.18 5.83 -4.16
CA ALA A 10 0.50 5.49 -2.92
C ALA A 10 2.03 5.49 -3.05
N ASN A 11 2.56 5.17 -4.24
CA ASN A 11 3.99 5.20 -4.53
C ASN A 11 4.53 6.61 -4.76
N LYS A 12 3.67 7.56 -5.14
CA LYS A 12 4.05 8.96 -5.31
C LYS A 12 4.33 9.62 -3.95
N PRO A 13 5.29 10.57 -3.88
CA PRO A 13 5.54 11.33 -2.66
C PRO A 13 4.26 12.06 -2.23
N ALA A 14 3.86 11.83 -0.98
CA ALA A 14 2.67 12.46 -0.43
C ALA A 14 2.96 13.92 -0.05
N LYS A 15 2.02 14.84 -0.36
CA LYS A 15 2.11 16.26 0.04
C LYS A 15 2.27 16.46 1.55
N TYR A 16 1.66 15.58 2.35
CA TYR A 16 1.76 15.59 3.81
C TYR A 16 2.11 14.18 4.28
N GLN A 17 2.96 14.07 5.30
CA GLN A 17 3.43 12.79 5.83
C GLN A 17 2.27 11.88 6.29
N THR A 18 1.21 12.47 6.85
CA THR A 18 0.00 11.76 7.30
C THR A 18 -0.78 11.07 6.18
N ARG A 19 -0.54 11.42 4.91
CA ARG A 19 -1.21 10.84 3.74
C ARG A 19 -0.49 9.60 3.19
N GLN A 20 0.67 9.23 3.70
CA GLN A 20 1.33 8.00 3.29
C GLN A 20 0.53 6.78 3.76
N VAL A 21 0.25 5.87 2.83
CA VAL A 21 -0.52 4.65 3.08
C VAL A 21 0.29 3.43 2.71
N ASN A 22 0.34 2.46 3.63
CA ASN A 22 1.01 1.19 3.37
C ASN A 22 0.11 0.29 2.52
N ARG A 23 0.68 -0.27 1.45
CA ARG A 23 0.03 -1.26 0.61
C ARG A 23 0.94 -2.46 0.45
N CYS A 24 0.35 -3.64 0.29
CA CYS A 24 1.12 -4.85 0.03
C CYS A 24 1.95 -4.72 -1.25
N LYS A 25 3.24 -5.09 -1.19
CA LYS A 25 4.13 -5.05 -2.36
C LYS A 25 3.78 -6.04 -3.47
N LEU A 26 3.12 -7.14 -3.14
CA LEU A 26 2.76 -8.21 -4.09
C LEU A 26 1.45 -7.91 -4.82
N CYS A 27 0.37 -7.63 -4.07
CA CYS A 27 -0.98 -7.50 -4.63
C CYS A 27 -1.61 -6.11 -4.47
N GLY A 28 -0.90 -5.15 -3.85
CA GLY A 28 -1.40 -3.78 -3.66
C GLY A 28 -2.54 -3.63 -2.65
N ARG A 29 -2.86 -4.65 -1.84
CA ARG A 29 -3.96 -4.60 -0.85
C ARG A 29 -3.73 -3.51 0.20
N SER A 30 -4.77 -2.74 0.50
CA SER A 30 -4.73 -1.61 1.45
C SER A 30 -4.93 -2.00 2.91
N ARG A 31 -5.52 -3.18 3.17
CA ARG A 31 -5.88 -3.64 4.52
C ARG A 31 -5.03 -4.84 4.93
N ALA A 32 -4.85 -5.00 6.24
CA ALA A 32 -4.08 -6.08 6.85
C ALA A 32 -2.64 -6.14 6.32
N TYR A 33 -1.97 -4.99 6.29
CA TYR A 33 -0.56 -4.85 5.94
C TYR A 33 0.33 -5.25 7.12
N ILE A 34 1.23 -6.21 6.90
CA ILE A 34 2.18 -6.68 7.89
C ILE A 34 3.49 -5.92 7.70
N ARG A 35 3.77 -4.95 8.58
CA ARG A 35 4.92 -4.05 8.47
C ARG A 35 6.27 -4.79 8.45
N LYS A 36 6.40 -5.88 9.20
CA LYS A 36 7.63 -6.69 9.27
C LYS A 36 8.04 -7.27 7.92
N PHE A 37 7.08 -7.66 7.09
CA PHE A 37 7.34 -8.34 5.81
C PHE A 37 6.98 -7.48 4.58
N GLY A 38 6.24 -6.39 4.77
CA GLY A 38 5.78 -5.54 3.67
C GLY A 38 4.68 -6.16 2.81
N THR A 39 3.99 -7.18 3.32
CA THR A 39 2.98 -7.97 2.60
C THR A 39 1.60 -7.89 3.26
N CYS A 40 0.60 -8.47 2.59
CA CYS A 40 -0.74 -8.63 3.13
C CYS A 40 -0.87 -9.96 3.87
N ARG A 41 -1.86 -10.10 4.77
CA ARG A 41 -2.13 -11.36 5.50
C ARG A 41 -2.49 -12.60 4.66
N ILE A 42 -2.61 -12.49 3.34
CA ILE A 42 -3.09 -13.55 2.43
C ILE A 42 -2.02 -13.93 1.39
N CYS A 43 -0.98 -13.11 1.23
CA CYS A 43 -0.16 -13.05 0.01
C CYS A 43 1.05 -14.01 0.00
#